data_AF-A0A3S1A099-F1
#
_entry.id   AF-A0A3S1A099-F1
#
_cell.length_a   1.000
_cell.length_b   1.000
_cell.length_c   1.000
_cell.angle_alpha   90.00
_cell.angle_beta   90.00
_cell.angle_gamma   90.00
#
_symmetry.space_group_name_H-M   'P 1'
#
loop_
_entity.id
_entity.type
_entity.pdbx_description
1 polymer ?
#
loop_
_entity_poly.entity_id
_entity_poly.type
_entity_poly.pdbx_seq_one_letter_code
_entity_poly.pdbx_strand_id
1 'polypeptide(L)'
;MLTTLIVCLQVVSLALASNSHVFSWGSNSYGQLGQTEDMISPMRIKIAKSSPVWDIAAGENHSLFLCDSTEITPEVLYSGKQPNQGTHASSKKTNQLVPVAAVNKMGLTTTRIEAGGESCVCLALNPPHPESKLVLELAATERPFYNQLIKTSNVLLRPLQKSAFYTSMDVYPFKSCLENLISAFGSLTKKVGEGIADLTRCIQNQSPVTQSHLVQCHNDFVQAFLHYSQAFSDLLAVGGFDFCTKIGFEFFERVQSSIQDLAQERDKSVGASKLFLRAMLYPFYRVGSYATCFSRIAEVLTNPSDSTEVQGVSLAWAGLKSSLSQEHKTAEATRFFWDTVASKTIMDSLRVPARRLLKESKTSPLHWPSGSRFSQRLFVLFSDVFVLVQNNTMTVLSLETVWIDPSTPEIENPNGITILAPEDRFDLVASSSDQKVQWLLALNSAISRIVTNQKSLPSVHGNEDQVIPPLVRHACHKFVKPGIYKDAVYQGSWLSAKVDGL
;
A
#
# COMPACT_ATOMS: atom_id res chain seq x y z
N MET A 1 20.16 5.11 8.74
CA MET A 1 20.56 3.76 8.32
C MET A 1 20.51 2.93 9.59
N LEU A 2 19.50 2.08 9.75
CA LEU A 2 19.42 1.20 10.93
C LEU A 2 20.40 0.06 10.70
N THR A 3 21.45 0.01 11.50
CA THR A 3 22.34 -1.14 11.60
C THR A 3 21.62 -2.17 12.47
N THR A 4 21.40 -3.37 11.94
CA THR A 4 20.64 -4.42 12.62
C THR A 4 21.55 -5.30 13.49
N LEU A 5 22.82 -5.43 13.13
CA LEU A 5 23.81 -6.23 13.86
C LEU A 5 25.22 -5.69 13.62
N ILE A 6 26.02 -5.56 14.69
CA ILE A 6 27.46 -5.27 14.61
C ILE A 6 28.20 -6.39 15.33
N VAL A 7 29.16 -7.01 14.65
CA VAL A 7 30.09 -7.96 15.25
C VAL A 7 31.46 -7.31 15.27
N CYS A 8 32.05 -7.18 16.46
CA CYS A 8 33.39 -6.60 16.63
C CYS A 8 34.30 -7.63 17.29
N LEU A 9 35.37 -7.98 16.59
CA LEU A 9 36.50 -8.74 17.13
C LEU A 9 37.74 -7.85 17.15
N GLN A 10 38.80 -8.34 17.80
CA GLN A 10 40.06 -7.62 18.00
C GLN A 10 40.66 -7.05 16.70
N VAL A 11 40.32 -7.62 15.53
CA VAL A 11 40.89 -7.24 14.23
C VAL A 11 39.87 -7.01 13.11
N VAL A 12 38.62 -7.45 13.25
CA VAL A 12 37.58 -7.35 12.21
C VAL A 12 36.28 -6.83 12.79
N SER A 13 35.62 -5.96 12.04
CA SER A 13 34.27 -5.51 12.30
C SER A 13 33.36 -5.77 11.10
N LEU A 14 32.17 -6.30 11.38
CA LEU A 14 31.11 -6.50 10.39
C LEU A 14 29.86 -5.75 10.84
N ALA A 15 29.14 -5.16 9.89
CA ALA A 15 27.83 -4.56 10.12
C ALA A 15 26.82 -5.04 9.09
N LEU A 16 25.67 -5.54 9.54
CA LEU A 16 24.53 -5.87 8.71
C LEU A 16 23.52 -4.71 8.75
N ALA A 17 23.29 -4.09 7.59
CA ALA A 17 22.27 -3.07 7.45
C ALA A 17 20.89 -3.69 7.27
N SER A 18 19.84 -2.93 7.64
CA SER A 18 18.46 -3.39 7.51
C SER A 18 18.05 -3.79 6.09
N ASN A 19 18.75 -3.31 5.05
CA ASN A 19 18.51 -3.66 3.66
C ASN A 19 19.34 -4.86 3.17
N SER A 20 19.75 -5.74 4.09
CA SER A 20 20.54 -6.95 3.80
C SER A 20 21.91 -6.70 3.17
N HIS A 21 22.41 -5.46 3.20
CA HIS A 21 23.78 -5.15 2.80
C HIS A 21 24.73 -5.35 3.98
N VAL A 22 25.90 -5.92 3.71
CA VAL A 22 26.95 -6.11 4.71
C VAL A 22 28.09 -5.13 4.45
N PHE A 23 28.60 -4.55 5.52
CA PHE A 23 29.80 -3.73 5.53
C PHE A 23 30.86 -4.39 6.38
N SER A 24 32.12 -4.38 5.92
CA SER A 24 33.27 -4.91 6.65
C SER A 24 34.40 -3.88 6.70
N TRP A 25 35.14 -3.90 7.80
CA TRP A 25 36.38 -3.13 8.00
C TRP A 25 37.28 -3.81 9.05
N GLY A 26 38.57 -3.48 9.04
CA GLY A 26 39.61 -4.05 9.89
C GLY A 26 40.76 -4.67 9.07
N SER A 27 41.41 -5.67 9.68
CA SER A 27 42.45 -6.47 9.04
C SER A 27 41.88 -7.53 8.12
N ASN A 28 42.59 -7.78 7.02
CA ASN A 28 42.24 -8.67 5.94
C ASN A 28 43.37 -9.64 5.60
N SER A 29 44.27 -9.93 6.55
CA SER A 29 45.45 -10.81 6.37
C SER A 29 45.12 -12.20 5.78
N TYR A 30 43.90 -12.68 6.04
CA TYR A 30 43.39 -13.96 5.54
C TYR A 30 42.30 -13.80 4.46
N GLY A 31 41.92 -12.58 4.09
CA GLY A 31 40.79 -12.31 3.20
C GLY A 31 39.45 -12.23 3.90
N GLN A 32 39.44 -12.18 5.25
CA GLN A 32 38.24 -12.31 6.08
C GLN A 32 37.24 -11.14 5.96
N LEU A 33 37.59 -10.05 5.29
CA LEU A 33 36.66 -8.96 4.98
C LEU A 33 35.79 -9.25 3.74
N GLY A 34 36.07 -10.30 2.97
CA GLY A 34 35.40 -10.55 1.67
C GLY A 34 35.82 -9.54 0.60
N GLN A 35 37.02 -8.98 0.74
CA GLN A 35 37.60 -7.95 -0.13
C GLN A 35 39.11 -8.18 -0.30
N THR A 36 39.77 -7.42 -1.17
CA THR A 36 41.19 -7.60 -1.51
C THR A 36 42.16 -6.95 -0.52
N GLU A 37 41.74 -5.92 0.21
CA GLU A 37 42.63 -5.06 1.01
C GLU A 37 42.11 -4.83 2.44
N ASP A 38 43.00 -4.40 3.33
CA ASP A 38 42.66 -3.97 4.70
C ASP A 38 41.87 -2.66 4.66
N MET A 39 40.74 -2.58 5.34
CA MET A 39 39.85 -1.42 5.28
C MET A 39 39.75 -0.72 6.62
N ILE A 40 40.09 0.57 6.68
CA ILE A 40 40.01 1.35 7.93
C ILE A 40 38.58 1.88 8.16
N SER A 41 37.78 1.98 7.10
CA SER A 41 36.40 2.46 7.12
C SER A 41 35.42 1.39 6.61
N PRO A 42 34.16 1.36 7.08
CA PRO A 42 33.16 0.41 6.63
C PRO A 42 32.98 0.43 5.10
N MET A 43 33.32 -0.68 4.43
CA MET A 43 33.11 -0.84 2.99
C MET A 43 32.09 -1.94 2.71
N ARG A 44 31.18 -1.68 1.76
CA ARG A 44 30.14 -2.64 1.37
C ARG A 44 30.74 -3.85 0.66
N ILE A 45 30.45 -5.04 1.16
CA ILE A 45 30.82 -6.31 0.54
C ILE A 45 29.94 -6.58 -0.68
N LYS A 46 30.55 -7.05 -1.78
CA LYS A 46 29.83 -7.56 -2.96
C LYS A 46 29.56 -9.04 -2.78
N ILE A 47 28.29 -9.40 -2.62
CA ILE A 47 27.85 -10.78 -2.46
C ILE A 47 27.38 -11.29 -3.82
N ALA A 48 27.91 -12.43 -4.24
CA ALA A 48 27.55 -13.06 -5.50
C ALA A 48 26.03 -13.32 -5.56
N LYS A 49 25.43 -13.20 -6.75
CA LYS A 49 23.97 -13.35 -7.00
C LYS A 49 23.04 -12.34 -6.28
N SER A 50 23.57 -11.36 -5.55
CA SER A 50 22.77 -10.36 -4.81
C SER A 50 21.78 -10.96 -3.81
N SER A 51 22.08 -12.13 -3.25
CA SER A 51 21.28 -12.76 -2.21
C SER A 51 21.24 -11.91 -0.93
N PRO A 52 20.06 -11.63 -0.36
CA PRO A 52 19.95 -10.93 0.91
C PRO A 52 20.65 -11.68 2.05
N VAL A 53 21.57 -11.01 2.73
CA VAL A 53 22.14 -11.48 4.01
C VAL A 53 21.19 -11.12 5.14
N TRP A 54 21.06 -12.03 6.09
CA TRP A 54 20.21 -11.81 7.26
C TRP A 54 20.83 -12.26 8.57
N ASP A 55 22.02 -12.90 8.54
CA ASP A 55 22.84 -13.12 9.72
C ASP A 55 24.33 -13.02 9.37
N ILE A 56 25.15 -12.56 10.31
CA ILE A 56 26.59 -12.39 10.16
C ILE A 56 27.32 -12.86 11.42
N ALA A 57 28.47 -13.51 11.25
CA ALA A 57 29.36 -13.86 12.35
C ALA A 57 30.81 -13.65 11.92
N ALA A 58 31.67 -13.28 12.85
CA ALA A 58 33.11 -13.12 12.61
C ALA A 58 33.87 -14.02 13.58
N GLY A 59 34.90 -14.70 13.07
CA GLY A 59 35.95 -15.36 13.84
C GLY A 59 37.27 -14.58 13.69
N GLU A 60 38.34 -15.11 14.28
CA GLU A 60 39.66 -14.45 14.27
C GLU A 60 40.19 -14.23 12.85
N ASN A 61 40.08 -15.27 12.01
CA ASN A 61 40.67 -15.32 10.68
C ASN A 61 39.63 -15.59 9.57
N HIS A 62 38.34 -15.54 9.88
CA HIS A 62 37.26 -15.82 8.94
C HIS A 62 35.99 -15.04 9.28
N SER A 63 35.12 -14.85 8.29
CA SER A 63 33.79 -14.27 8.45
C SER A 63 32.76 -15.18 7.81
N LEU A 64 31.58 -15.26 8.41
CA LEU A 64 30.44 -16.04 7.95
C LEU A 64 29.26 -15.13 7.63
N PHE A 65 28.51 -15.53 6.60
CA PHE A 65 27.34 -14.83 6.12
C PHE A 65 26.24 -15.85 5.85
N LEU A 66 25.06 -15.64 6.43
CA LEU A 66 23.88 -16.46 6.17
C LEU A 66 22.97 -15.70 5.19
N CYS A 67 22.75 -16.30 4.02
CA CYS A 67 22.08 -15.66 2.91
C CYS A 67 20.86 -16.46 2.46
N ASP A 68 19.88 -15.79 1.87
CA ASP A 68 18.81 -16.49 1.15
C ASP A 68 19.34 -17.13 -0.15
N SER A 69 18.88 -18.34 -0.46
CA SER A 69 19.23 -19.06 -1.69
C SER A 69 18.03 -19.18 -2.64
N THR A 70 18.32 -19.49 -3.90
CA THR A 70 17.31 -19.84 -4.90
C THR A 70 16.58 -21.15 -4.60
N GLU A 71 17.17 -22.02 -3.76
CA GLU A 71 16.61 -23.34 -3.42
C GLU A 71 15.76 -23.36 -2.13
N ILE A 72 15.34 -22.17 -1.64
CA ILE A 72 14.52 -21.96 -0.42
C ILE A 72 15.27 -22.27 0.89
N THR A 73 16.30 -23.12 0.87
CA THR A 73 17.21 -23.34 2.01
C THR A 73 18.25 -22.22 2.11
N PRO A 74 18.50 -21.65 3.31
CA PRO A 74 19.56 -20.66 3.49
C PRO A 74 20.94 -21.22 3.13
N GLU A 75 21.79 -20.39 2.54
CA GLU A 75 23.16 -20.72 2.19
C GLU A 75 24.14 -20.04 3.15
N VAL A 76 25.09 -20.82 3.69
CA VAL A 76 26.20 -20.30 4.51
C VAL A 76 27.39 -20.02 3.60
N LEU A 77 27.82 -18.77 3.56
CA LEU A 77 29.03 -18.33 2.88
C LEU A 77 30.11 -18.02 3.91
N TYR A 78 31.38 -18.26 3.55
CA TYR A 78 32.52 -17.83 4.34
C TYR A 78 33.49 -17.00 3.51
N SER A 79 34.27 -16.16 4.19
CA SER A 79 35.46 -15.51 3.65
C SER A 79 36.59 -15.56 4.67
N GLY A 80 37.85 -15.54 4.24
CA GLY A 80 39.00 -15.73 5.11
C GLY A 80 39.60 -17.13 5.06
N LYS A 81 40.12 -17.60 6.21
CA LYS A 81 40.64 -18.96 6.43
C LYS A 81 39.49 -19.97 6.28
N GLN A 82 39.71 -21.01 5.47
CA GLN A 82 38.72 -22.05 5.25
C GLN A 82 38.34 -22.77 6.56
N PRO A 83 37.04 -22.97 6.84
CA PRO A 83 36.60 -23.82 7.94
C PRO A 83 36.98 -25.28 7.65
N ASN A 84 37.83 -25.86 8.50
CA ASN A 84 38.35 -27.22 8.35
C ASN A 84 37.56 -28.22 9.22
N GLN A 85 37.26 -29.42 8.68
CA GLN A 85 36.67 -30.53 9.43
C GLN A 85 37.70 -31.51 10.03
N GLY A 86 39.01 -31.21 9.97
CA GLY A 86 40.07 -32.11 10.45
C GLY A 86 41.42 -31.42 10.71
N THR A 87 42.27 -32.06 11.52
CA THR A 87 43.50 -31.52 12.11
C THR A 87 44.69 -31.34 11.16
N HIS A 88 44.63 -31.82 9.89
CA HIS A 88 45.83 -31.87 9.03
C HIS A 88 45.65 -31.45 7.55
N ALA A 89 44.65 -30.64 7.20
CA ALA A 89 44.52 -30.08 5.85
C ALA A 89 45.17 -28.68 5.73
N SER A 90 45.95 -28.44 4.66
CA SER A 90 46.53 -27.14 4.32
C SER A 90 45.45 -26.05 4.31
N SER A 91 45.61 -25.01 5.15
CA SER A 91 44.65 -23.90 5.26
C SER A 91 44.60 -23.08 3.97
N LYS A 92 43.52 -23.22 3.19
CA LYS A 92 43.24 -22.32 2.07
C LYS A 92 42.64 -21.03 2.61
N LYS A 93 43.02 -19.90 2.01
CA LYS A 93 42.45 -18.59 2.32
C LYS A 93 41.76 -18.03 1.08
N THR A 94 40.66 -17.30 1.28
CA THR A 94 39.89 -16.68 0.19
C THR A 94 39.50 -15.27 0.58
N ASN A 95 39.65 -14.35 -0.37
CA ASN A 95 39.15 -12.98 -0.27
C ASN A 95 37.77 -12.82 -0.93
N GLN A 96 37.20 -13.90 -1.47
CA GLN A 96 35.85 -13.97 -2.01
C GLN A 96 34.95 -14.76 -1.07
N LEU A 97 33.65 -14.52 -1.17
CA LEU A 97 32.64 -15.30 -0.44
C LEU A 97 32.47 -16.65 -1.13
N VAL A 98 32.70 -17.72 -0.39
CA VAL A 98 32.64 -19.10 -0.89
C VAL A 98 31.58 -19.88 -0.10
N PRO A 99 30.71 -20.66 -0.77
CA PRO A 99 29.76 -21.54 -0.10
C PRO A 99 30.41 -22.60 0.77
N VAL A 100 29.86 -22.84 1.97
CA VAL A 100 30.23 -23.96 2.83
C VAL A 100 29.51 -25.22 2.35
N ALA A 101 30.07 -25.88 1.33
CA ALA A 101 29.44 -27.04 0.68
C ALA A 101 29.08 -28.20 1.64
N ALA A 102 29.79 -28.33 2.77
CA ALA A 102 29.49 -29.35 3.77
C ALA A 102 28.09 -29.16 4.39
N VAL A 103 27.71 -27.92 4.72
CA VAL A 103 26.39 -27.61 5.30
C VAL A 103 25.28 -27.89 4.29
N ASN A 104 25.49 -27.50 3.03
CA ASN A 104 24.51 -27.72 1.95
C ASN A 104 24.28 -29.22 1.69
N LYS A 105 25.32 -30.06 1.78
CA LYS A 105 25.21 -31.52 1.55
C LYS A 105 24.46 -32.26 2.66
N MET A 106 24.38 -31.69 3.86
CA MET A 106 23.71 -32.34 5.00
C MET A 106 22.18 -32.20 4.97
N GLY A 107 21.62 -31.43 4.03
CA GLY A 107 20.17 -31.17 3.96
C GLY A 107 19.63 -30.40 5.17
N LEU A 108 20.52 -29.77 5.94
CA LEU A 108 20.19 -29.04 7.15
C LEU A 108 19.67 -27.64 6.82
N THR A 109 18.65 -27.21 7.57
CA THR A 109 18.10 -25.85 7.42
C THR A 109 18.74 -24.95 8.46
N THR A 110 19.78 -24.22 8.07
CA THR A 110 20.53 -23.32 8.97
C THR A 110 19.67 -22.11 9.34
N THR A 111 19.51 -21.86 10.64
CA THR A 111 18.72 -20.74 11.17
C THR A 111 19.55 -19.64 11.80
N ARG A 112 20.80 -19.94 12.21
CA ARG A 112 21.70 -18.96 12.86
C ARG A 112 23.16 -19.38 12.68
N ILE A 113 24.04 -18.40 12.59
CA ILE A 113 25.49 -18.61 12.57
C ILE A 113 26.15 -17.91 13.75
N GLU A 114 27.17 -18.55 14.31
CA GLU A 114 27.99 -17.99 15.39
C GLU A 114 29.46 -18.32 15.12
N ALA A 115 30.36 -17.40 15.47
CA ALA A 115 31.78 -17.59 15.30
C ALA A 115 32.56 -16.95 16.46
N GLY A 116 33.69 -17.57 16.81
CA GLY A 116 34.54 -17.13 17.91
C GLY A 116 35.91 -17.80 17.86
N GLY A 117 36.98 -17.00 17.95
CA GLY A 117 38.35 -17.48 17.76
C GLY A 117 38.51 -18.17 16.41
N GLU A 118 39.11 -19.36 16.40
CA GLU A 118 39.24 -20.18 15.20
C GLU A 118 37.99 -21.03 14.87
N SER A 119 36.96 -21.01 15.72
CA SER A 119 35.79 -21.88 15.61
C SER A 119 34.57 -21.15 15.06
N CYS A 120 33.69 -21.91 14.40
CA CYS A 120 32.38 -21.46 13.99
C CYS A 120 31.35 -22.57 14.15
N VAL A 121 30.10 -22.18 14.40
CA VAL A 121 28.97 -23.08 14.60
C VAL A 121 27.78 -22.57 13.79
N CYS A 122 27.02 -23.52 13.22
CA CYS A 122 25.74 -23.24 12.57
C CYS A 122 24.66 -23.95 13.38
N LEU A 123 23.63 -23.20 13.81
CA LEU A 123 22.42 -23.80 14.35
C LEU A 123 21.51 -24.16 13.17
N ALA A 124 21.06 -25.41 13.11
CA ALA A 124 20.20 -25.88 12.04
C ALA A 124 19.07 -26.78 12.56
N LEU A 125 17.95 -26.77 11.85
CA LEU A 125 16.81 -27.63 12.13
C LEU A 125 17.03 -29.02 11.54
N ASN A 126 16.81 -30.07 12.35
CA ASN A 126 16.89 -31.46 11.92
C ASN A 126 16.01 -32.40 12.80
N PRO A 127 14.89 -32.93 12.31
CA PRO A 127 14.20 -32.54 11.08
C PRO A 127 13.55 -31.14 11.23
N PRO A 128 13.34 -30.40 10.13
CA PRO A 128 12.60 -29.14 10.21
C PRO A 128 11.13 -29.36 10.59
N HIS A 129 10.58 -28.46 11.41
CA HIS A 129 9.13 -28.41 11.60
C HIS A 129 8.44 -28.19 10.24
N PRO A 130 7.24 -28.76 10.01
CA PRO A 130 6.55 -28.68 8.73
C PRO A 130 6.41 -27.25 8.17
N GLU A 131 6.15 -26.26 9.04
CA GLU A 131 6.03 -24.85 8.66
C GLU A 131 7.36 -24.15 8.33
N SER A 132 8.50 -24.66 8.83
CA SER A 132 9.79 -23.95 8.81
C SER A 132 10.21 -23.54 7.41
N LYS A 133 10.02 -24.43 6.42
CA LYS A 133 10.37 -24.17 5.02
C LYS A 133 9.52 -23.04 4.44
N LEU A 134 8.22 -23.00 4.78
CA LEU A 134 7.30 -21.97 4.32
C LEU A 134 7.59 -20.61 4.99
N VAL A 135 7.96 -20.63 6.27
CA VAL A 135 8.38 -19.43 7.02
C VAL A 135 9.68 -18.86 6.44
N LEU A 136 10.63 -19.71 6.06
CA LEU A 136 11.85 -19.31 5.37
C LEU A 136 11.57 -18.75 3.98
N GLU A 137 10.66 -19.36 3.22
CA GLU A 137 10.22 -18.85 1.92
C GLU A 137 9.55 -17.46 2.07
N LEU A 138 8.71 -17.28 3.09
CA LEU A 138 8.11 -15.99 3.43
C LEU A 138 9.20 -14.95 3.71
N ALA A 139 10.17 -15.26 4.58
CA ALA A 139 11.27 -14.34 4.91
C ALA A 139 12.16 -14.01 3.70
N ALA A 140 12.51 -15.02 2.90
CA ALA A 140 13.35 -14.87 1.71
C ALA A 140 12.69 -14.00 0.64
N THR A 141 11.35 -14.00 0.54
CA THR A 141 10.61 -13.11 -0.36
C THR A 141 10.35 -11.73 0.25
N GLU A 142 10.31 -11.62 1.58
CA GLU A 142 10.06 -10.39 2.31
C GLU A 142 11.28 -9.44 2.32
N ARG A 143 12.51 -9.99 2.37
CA ARG A 143 13.74 -9.16 2.36
C ARG A 143 13.92 -8.37 1.06
N PRO A 144 13.84 -8.96 -0.15
CA PRO A 144 13.89 -8.21 -1.40
C PRO A 144 12.77 -7.16 -1.50
N PHE A 145 11.57 -7.49 -1.01
CA PHE A 145 10.45 -6.55 -0.96
C PHE A 145 10.78 -5.32 -0.11
N TYR A 146 11.23 -5.51 1.14
CA TYR A 146 11.66 -4.41 2.01
C TYR A 146 12.84 -3.62 1.42
N ASN A 147 13.81 -4.30 0.80
CA ASN A 147 14.94 -3.66 0.14
C ASN A 147 14.49 -2.72 -0.99
N GLN A 148 13.48 -3.12 -1.77
CA GLN A 148 12.89 -2.27 -2.80
C GLN A 148 12.18 -1.05 -2.19
N LEU A 149 11.45 -1.20 -1.07
CA LEU A 149 10.84 -0.05 -0.38
C LEU A 149 11.88 0.97 0.09
N ILE A 150 12.96 0.48 0.70
CA ILE A 150 14.09 1.33 1.14
C ILE A 150 14.77 2.00 -0.05
N LYS A 151 14.94 1.28 -1.17
CA LYS A 151 15.49 1.84 -2.41
C LYS A 151 14.62 2.96 -2.95
N THR A 152 13.30 2.77 -3.01
CA THR A 152 12.33 3.81 -3.39
C THR A 152 12.42 5.04 -2.47
N SER A 153 12.50 4.84 -1.15
CA SER A 153 12.68 5.93 -0.19
C SER A 153 13.98 6.71 -0.45
N ASN A 154 15.10 6.01 -0.65
CA ASN A 154 16.41 6.61 -0.79
C ASN A 154 16.62 7.32 -2.13
N VAL A 155 16.15 6.72 -3.21
CA VAL A 155 16.45 7.14 -4.58
C VAL A 155 15.40 8.11 -5.13
N LEU A 156 14.15 8.00 -4.67
CA LEU A 156 13.05 8.83 -5.15
C LEU A 156 12.53 9.78 -4.07
N LEU A 157 11.99 9.26 -2.97
CA LEU A 157 11.19 10.08 -2.05
C LEU A 157 12.00 11.08 -1.21
N ARG A 158 13.17 10.69 -0.68
CA ARG A 158 14.01 11.63 0.08
C ARG A 158 14.61 12.73 -0.82
N PRO A 159 15.14 12.44 -2.02
CA PRO A 159 15.54 13.48 -2.95
C PRO A 159 14.37 14.39 -3.35
N LEU A 160 13.19 13.82 -3.56
CA LEU A 160 11.96 14.56 -3.86
C LEU A 160 11.63 15.58 -2.77
N GLN A 161 11.63 15.17 -1.49
CA GLN A 161 11.39 16.06 -0.35
C GLN A 161 12.40 17.21 -0.24
N LYS A 162 13.63 17.02 -0.74
CA LYS A 162 14.70 18.03 -0.75
C LYS A 162 14.72 18.90 -2.01
N SER A 163 13.87 18.60 -2.98
CA SER A 163 13.86 19.29 -4.26
C SER A 163 13.29 20.71 -4.13
N ALA A 164 13.74 21.61 -5.01
CA ALA A 164 13.25 22.98 -5.04
C ALA A 164 11.73 23.02 -5.30
N PHE A 165 11.22 22.20 -6.22
CA PHE A 165 9.80 22.22 -6.55
C PHE A 165 8.92 21.72 -5.39
N TYR A 166 9.37 20.74 -4.61
CA TYR A 166 8.61 20.25 -3.45
C TYR A 166 8.47 21.35 -2.38
N THR A 167 9.56 22.06 -2.11
CA THR A 167 9.57 23.15 -1.12
C THR A 167 8.79 24.39 -1.59
N SER A 168 8.79 24.68 -2.90
CA SER A 168 8.06 25.81 -3.49
C SER A 168 6.61 25.51 -3.83
N MET A 169 6.19 24.24 -3.87
CA MET A 169 4.79 23.88 -4.16
C MET A 169 3.90 24.48 -3.08
N ASP A 170 2.82 25.13 -3.49
CA ASP A 170 1.79 25.63 -2.58
C ASP A 170 0.40 25.63 -3.24
N VAL A 171 0.13 24.54 -3.97
CA VAL A 171 -1.12 24.38 -4.73
C VAL A 171 -1.93 23.25 -4.09
N TYR A 172 -3.08 23.61 -3.52
CA TYR A 172 -4.06 22.64 -3.05
C TYR A 172 -4.81 22.01 -4.23
N PRO A 173 -5.10 20.70 -4.22
CA PRO A 173 -4.81 19.70 -3.18
C PRO A 173 -3.47 18.95 -3.33
N PHE A 174 -2.63 19.31 -4.31
CA PHE A 174 -1.51 18.48 -4.74
C PHE A 174 -0.41 18.32 -3.67
N LYS A 175 -0.05 19.41 -2.98
CA LYS A 175 0.99 19.37 -1.95
C LYS A 175 0.62 18.46 -0.78
N SER A 176 -0.57 18.64 -0.23
CA SER A 176 -1.04 17.84 0.91
C SER A 176 -1.19 16.36 0.53
N CYS A 177 -1.69 16.05 -0.67
CA CYS A 177 -1.74 14.67 -1.15
C CYS A 177 -0.34 14.05 -1.28
N LEU A 178 0.64 14.80 -1.81
CA LEU A 178 2.01 14.31 -1.97
C LEU A 178 2.70 14.10 -0.61
N GLU A 179 2.53 15.02 0.33
CA GLU A 179 3.00 14.91 1.71
C GLU A 179 2.43 13.68 2.41
N ASN A 180 1.11 13.49 2.31
CA ASN A 180 0.41 12.34 2.87
C ASN A 180 0.91 11.03 2.26
N LEU A 181 1.12 10.98 0.94
CA LEU A 181 1.66 9.79 0.28
C LEU A 181 3.06 9.44 0.77
N ILE A 182 3.96 10.43 0.86
CA ILE A 182 5.35 10.20 1.30
C ILE A 182 5.38 9.77 2.77
N SER A 183 4.58 10.40 3.63
CA SER A 183 4.45 10.05 5.05
C SER A 183 3.91 8.63 5.23
N ALA A 184 2.84 8.29 4.50
CA ALA A 184 2.24 6.97 4.52
C ALA A 184 3.20 5.89 3.99
N PHE A 185 3.94 6.16 2.92
CA PHE A 185 4.97 5.27 2.40
C PHE A 185 6.07 5.00 3.43
N GLY A 186 6.54 6.06 4.11
CA GLY A 186 7.53 5.95 5.18
C GLY A 186 7.05 5.10 6.35
N SER A 187 5.79 5.31 6.76
CA SER A 187 5.13 4.56 7.83
C SER A 187 4.95 3.09 7.48
N LEU A 188 4.49 2.79 6.26
CA LEU A 188 4.38 1.43 5.74
C LEU A 188 5.75 0.75 5.69
N THR A 189 6.77 1.43 5.14
CA THR A 189 8.13 0.91 5.06
C THR A 189 8.67 0.56 6.44
N LYS A 190 8.44 1.41 7.45
CA LYS A 190 8.83 1.14 8.83
C LYS A 190 8.13 -0.12 9.36
N LYS A 191 6.81 -0.24 9.17
CA LYS A 191 6.03 -1.38 9.66
C LYS A 191 6.47 -2.71 9.01
N VAL A 192 6.72 -2.71 7.70
CA VAL A 192 7.30 -3.87 6.99
C VAL A 192 8.69 -4.20 7.56
N GLY A 193 9.52 -3.19 7.83
CA GLY A 193 10.83 -3.34 8.46
C GLY A 193 10.78 -3.98 9.85
N GLU A 194 9.80 -3.62 10.67
CA GLU A 194 9.54 -4.25 11.98
C GLU A 194 9.14 -5.72 11.81
N GLY A 195 8.28 -6.02 10.82
CA GLY A 195 7.85 -7.39 10.51
C GLY A 195 8.98 -8.31 10.08
N ILE A 196 9.88 -7.85 9.19
CA ILE A 196 11.01 -8.69 8.75
C ILE A 196 12.05 -8.92 9.84
N ALA A 197 12.30 -7.91 10.69
CA ALA A 197 13.22 -8.04 11.81
C ALA A 197 12.71 -9.04 12.84
N ASP A 198 11.40 -8.99 13.14
CA ASP A 198 10.75 -9.95 14.02
C ASP A 198 10.71 -11.36 13.42
N LEU A 199 10.31 -11.50 12.15
CA LEU A 199 10.30 -12.78 11.46
C LEU A 199 11.68 -13.45 11.44
N THR A 200 12.75 -12.66 11.23
CA THR A 200 14.13 -13.16 11.30
C THR A 200 14.48 -13.66 12.70
N ARG A 201 14.02 -12.97 13.75
CA ARG A 201 14.20 -13.40 15.14
C ARG A 201 13.43 -14.70 15.44
N CYS A 202 12.20 -14.84 14.96
CA CYS A 202 11.42 -16.08 15.10
C CYS A 202 12.16 -17.26 14.46
N ILE A 203 12.73 -17.07 13.26
CA ILE A 203 13.54 -18.09 12.58
C ILE A 203 14.79 -18.45 13.40
N GLN A 204 15.55 -17.45 13.84
CA GLN A 204 16.77 -17.67 14.62
C GLN A 204 16.51 -18.38 15.95
N ASN A 205 15.41 -18.06 16.62
CA ASN A 205 14.99 -18.66 17.88
C ASN A 205 14.19 -19.95 17.73
N GLN A 206 13.90 -20.38 16.49
CA GLN A 206 13.08 -21.55 16.19
C GLN A 206 11.69 -21.47 16.85
N SER A 207 11.15 -20.25 16.95
CA SER A 207 9.83 -19.98 17.52
C SER A 207 8.72 -20.29 16.49
N PRO A 208 7.54 -20.75 16.93
CA PRO A 208 6.42 -21.00 16.03
C PRO A 208 5.99 -19.71 15.33
N VAL A 209 5.51 -19.84 14.08
CA VAL A 209 5.11 -18.68 13.26
C VAL A 209 3.99 -17.85 13.89
N THR A 210 3.15 -18.47 14.73
CA THR A 210 2.08 -17.81 15.49
C THR A 210 2.58 -16.75 16.47
N GLN A 211 3.85 -16.82 16.87
CA GLN A 211 4.49 -15.80 17.71
C GLN A 211 5.05 -14.62 16.91
N SER A 212 5.06 -14.70 15.58
CA SER A 212 5.53 -13.58 14.76
C SER A 212 4.54 -12.41 14.77
N HIS A 213 5.06 -11.19 14.73
CA HIS A 213 4.26 -9.98 14.62
C HIS A 213 3.38 -9.97 13.36
N LEU A 214 3.79 -10.65 12.29
CA LEU A 214 3.00 -10.76 11.07
C LEU A 214 1.69 -11.54 11.29
N VAL A 215 1.62 -12.39 12.32
CA VAL A 215 0.41 -13.10 12.75
C VAL A 215 -0.27 -12.35 13.90
N GLN A 216 0.44 -12.12 15.01
CA GLN A 216 -0.14 -11.53 16.23
C GLN A 216 -0.65 -10.09 16.03
N CYS A 217 0.08 -9.31 15.23
CA CYS A 217 -0.22 -7.90 14.98
C CYS A 217 -0.69 -7.68 13.54
N HIS A 218 -1.23 -8.69 12.85
CA HIS A 218 -1.61 -8.61 11.43
C HIS A 218 -2.53 -7.42 11.12
N ASN A 219 -3.43 -7.06 12.05
CA ASN A 219 -4.31 -5.91 11.91
C ASN A 219 -3.55 -4.59 11.74
N ASP A 220 -2.44 -4.38 12.45
CA ASP A 220 -1.63 -3.17 12.30
C ASP A 220 -0.99 -3.10 10.91
N PHE A 221 -0.55 -4.24 10.37
CA PHE A 221 -0.01 -4.31 9.01
C PHE A 221 -1.11 -3.99 7.99
N VAL A 222 -2.28 -4.60 8.13
CA VAL A 222 -3.46 -4.31 7.30
C VAL A 222 -3.81 -2.82 7.35
N GLN A 223 -3.83 -2.20 8.52
CA GLN A 223 -4.09 -0.76 8.67
C GLN A 223 -3.00 0.11 8.03
N ALA A 224 -1.73 -0.29 8.12
CA ALA A 224 -0.65 0.44 7.44
C ALA A 224 -0.81 0.43 5.91
N PHE A 225 -1.23 -0.70 5.33
CA PHE A 225 -1.54 -0.81 3.90
C PHE A 225 -2.80 -0.01 3.51
N LEU A 226 -3.85 -0.02 4.34
CA LEU A 226 -5.05 0.77 4.11
C LEU A 226 -4.75 2.28 4.12
N HIS A 227 -3.99 2.76 5.10
CA HIS A 227 -3.58 4.16 5.16
C HIS A 227 -2.77 4.56 3.92
N TYR A 228 -1.83 3.70 3.50
CA TYR A 228 -1.05 3.95 2.29
C TYR A 228 -1.91 3.95 1.02
N SER A 229 -2.87 3.02 0.91
CA SER A 229 -3.87 2.99 -0.17
C SER A 229 -4.68 4.26 -0.26
N GLN A 230 -5.14 4.77 0.89
CA GLN A 230 -5.92 6.00 0.93
C GLN A 230 -5.11 7.18 0.38
N ALA A 231 -3.88 7.38 0.88
CA ALA A 231 -3.03 8.47 0.41
C ALA A 231 -2.64 8.34 -1.07
N PHE A 232 -2.39 7.11 -1.55
CA PHE A 232 -2.14 6.82 -2.96
C PHE A 232 -3.37 7.13 -3.82
N SER A 233 -4.54 6.67 -3.40
CA SER A 233 -5.82 6.87 -4.09
C SER A 233 -6.21 8.34 -4.15
N ASP A 234 -5.95 9.09 -3.08
CA ASP A 234 -6.18 10.54 -3.00
C ASP A 234 -5.30 11.30 -4.00
N LEU A 235 -4.00 10.99 -4.06
CA LEU A 235 -3.12 11.61 -5.06
C LEU A 235 -3.49 11.20 -6.48
N LEU A 236 -3.89 9.94 -6.69
CA LEU A 236 -4.33 9.44 -8.00
C LEU A 236 -5.59 10.15 -8.48
N ALA A 237 -6.63 10.20 -7.62
CA ALA A 237 -7.95 10.73 -7.95
C ALA A 237 -7.90 12.21 -8.35
N VAL A 238 -7.03 13.01 -7.76
CA VAL A 238 -6.86 14.43 -8.11
C VAL A 238 -5.95 14.66 -9.34
N GLY A 239 -5.36 13.61 -9.91
CA GLY A 239 -4.39 13.72 -11.01
C GLY A 239 -3.01 14.20 -10.56
N GLY A 240 -2.65 13.95 -9.30
CA GLY A 240 -1.44 14.47 -8.68
C GLY A 240 -0.14 13.93 -9.28
N PHE A 241 -0.12 12.70 -9.80
CA PHE A 241 1.06 12.15 -10.49
C PHE A 241 1.45 12.96 -11.74
N ASP A 242 0.47 13.35 -12.57
CA ASP A 242 0.71 14.20 -13.75
C ASP A 242 1.14 15.59 -13.32
N PHE A 243 0.44 16.17 -12.34
CA PHE A 243 0.76 17.50 -11.84
C PHE A 243 2.19 17.58 -11.29
N CYS A 244 2.57 16.65 -10.40
CA CYS A 244 3.89 16.63 -9.78
C CYS A 244 5.00 16.45 -10.81
N THR A 245 4.82 15.58 -11.80
CA THR A 245 5.83 15.34 -12.83
C THR A 245 5.93 16.47 -13.85
N LYS A 246 4.83 17.19 -14.12
CA LYS A 246 4.83 18.39 -14.95
C LYS A 246 5.53 19.56 -14.27
N ILE A 247 5.22 19.84 -13.00
CA ILE A 247 5.80 20.96 -12.25
C ILE A 247 7.26 20.65 -11.85
N GLY A 248 7.54 19.42 -11.43
CA GLY A 248 8.87 18.97 -11.04
C GLY A 248 9.70 18.38 -12.17
N PHE A 249 9.50 18.79 -13.43
CA PHE A 249 10.07 18.09 -14.59
C PHE A 249 11.59 17.89 -14.50
N GLU A 250 12.35 18.92 -14.09
CA GLU A 250 13.81 18.85 -13.94
C GLU A 250 14.27 17.78 -12.93
N PHE A 251 13.49 17.60 -11.86
CA PHE A 251 13.75 16.56 -10.88
C PHE A 251 13.50 15.19 -11.49
N PHE A 252 12.34 14.99 -12.11
CA PHE A 252 11.94 13.70 -12.67
C PHE A 252 12.78 13.26 -13.86
N GLU A 253 13.28 14.20 -14.66
CA GLU A 253 14.25 13.94 -15.73
C GLU A 253 15.56 13.40 -15.14
N ARG A 254 16.08 14.03 -14.08
CA ARG A 254 17.31 13.60 -13.40
C ARG A 254 17.22 12.20 -12.80
N VAL A 255 16.06 11.85 -12.24
CA VAL A 255 15.85 10.53 -11.61
C VAL A 255 15.19 9.50 -12.54
N GLN A 256 14.98 9.81 -13.81
CA GLN A 256 14.19 8.99 -14.73
C GLN A 256 14.68 7.53 -14.81
N SER A 257 15.98 7.32 -14.99
CA SER A 257 16.59 5.98 -15.05
C SER A 257 16.36 5.17 -13.76
N SER A 258 16.38 5.87 -12.63
CA SER A 258 16.15 5.27 -11.32
C SER A 258 14.69 4.91 -11.10
N ILE A 259 13.75 5.79 -11.47
CA ILE A 259 12.31 5.50 -11.35
C ILE A 259 11.93 4.36 -12.32
N GLN A 260 12.53 4.31 -13.51
CA GLN A 260 12.31 3.23 -14.46
C GLN A 260 12.69 1.85 -13.88
N ASP A 261 13.85 1.78 -13.22
CA ASP A 261 14.28 0.58 -12.48
C ASP A 261 13.36 0.26 -11.29
N LEU A 262 12.94 1.28 -10.53
CA LEU A 262 11.98 1.10 -9.43
C LEU A 262 10.61 0.57 -9.89
N ALA A 263 10.15 1.03 -11.04
CA ALA A 263 8.89 0.62 -11.67
C ALA A 263 8.99 -0.70 -12.44
N GLN A 264 10.19 -1.31 -12.51
CA GLN A 264 10.48 -2.51 -13.28
C GLN A 264 10.06 -2.40 -14.77
N GLU A 265 10.16 -1.20 -15.34
CA GLU A 265 9.72 -0.92 -16.71
C GLU A 265 10.89 -1.03 -17.71
N ARG A 266 10.72 -1.87 -18.73
CA ARG A 266 11.73 -2.09 -19.77
C ARG A 266 11.60 -1.07 -20.90
N ASP A 267 10.39 -0.56 -21.14
CA ASP A 267 10.12 0.43 -22.17
C ASP A 267 10.56 1.83 -21.73
N LYS A 268 11.56 2.37 -22.43
CA LYS A 268 12.11 3.72 -22.17
C LYS A 268 11.20 4.85 -22.65
N SER A 269 10.15 4.55 -23.44
CA SER A 269 9.20 5.55 -23.94
C SER A 269 8.15 5.95 -22.89
N VAL A 270 8.04 5.20 -21.79
CA VAL A 270 7.05 5.47 -20.75
C VAL A 270 7.38 6.78 -20.02
N GLY A 271 6.44 7.71 -20.05
CA GLY A 271 6.59 9.02 -19.41
C GLY A 271 6.70 8.98 -17.88
N ALA A 272 7.33 9.99 -17.31
CA ALA A 272 7.64 10.09 -15.88
C ALA A 272 6.43 9.93 -14.96
N SER A 273 5.25 10.46 -15.33
CA SER A 273 4.01 10.30 -14.53
C SER A 273 3.64 8.84 -14.31
N LYS A 274 3.64 8.04 -15.38
CA LYS A 274 3.29 6.62 -15.31
C LYS A 274 4.36 5.80 -14.59
N LEU A 275 5.64 6.17 -14.75
CA LEU A 275 6.73 5.57 -13.98
C LEU A 275 6.60 5.87 -12.48
N PHE A 276 6.31 7.12 -12.12
CA PHE A 276 6.13 7.51 -10.72
C PHE A 276 4.93 6.79 -10.09
N LEU A 277 3.79 6.74 -10.80
CA LEU A 277 2.61 5.99 -10.36
C LEU A 277 2.94 4.52 -10.12
N ARG A 278 3.63 3.85 -11.05
CA ARG A 278 4.00 2.43 -10.90
C ARG A 278 4.97 2.17 -9.76
N ALA A 279 5.95 3.06 -9.56
CA ALA A 279 6.86 2.97 -8.43
C ALA A 279 6.11 3.07 -7.09
N MET A 280 5.07 3.92 -7.01
CA MET A 280 4.21 4.02 -5.82
C MET A 280 3.18 2.89 -5.72
N LEU A 281 2.83 2.22 -6.81
CA LEU A 281 1.93 1.06 -6.79
C LEU A 281 2.62 -0.23 -6.27
N TYR A 282 3.96 -0.29 -6.33
CA TYR A 282 4.75 -1.48 -5.98
C TYR A 282 4.38 -2.16 -4.64
N PRO A 283 4.16 -1.44 -3.52
CA PRO A 283 3.85 -2.08 -2.24
C PRO A 283 2.63 -3.01 -2.29
N PHE A 284 1.61 -2.68 -3.09
CA PHE A 284 0.35 -3.41 -3.15
C PHE A 284 0.48 -4.78 -3.83
N TYR A 285 1.52 -5.00 -4.63
CA TYR A 285 1.80 -6.32 -5.22
C TYR A 285 1.95 -7.40 -4.15
N ARG A 286 2.50 -7.05 -2.97
CA ARG A 286 2.80 -8.00 -1.90
C ARG A 286 1.56 -8.50 -1.15
N VAL A 287 0.49 -7.70 -1.09
CA VAL A 287 -0.73 -8.00 -0.31
C VAL A 287 -1.32 -9.35 -0.67
N GLY A 288 -1.39 -9.67 -1.97
CA GLY A 288 -1.91 -10.96 -2.42
C GLY A 288 -1.00 -12.14 -2.09
N SER A 289 0.33 -11.92 -2.07
CA SER A 289 1.29 -12.96 -1.68
C SER A 289 1.16 -13.32 -0.20
N TYR A 290 0.90 -12.37 0.70
CA TYR A 290 0.70 -12.68 2.12
C TYR A 290 -0.46 -13.64 2.34
N ALA A 291 -1.61 -13.41 1.69
CA ALA A 291 -2.76 -14.31 1.76
C ALA A 291 -2.36 -15.75 1.36
N THR A 292 -1.69 -15.91 0.21
CA THR A 292 -1.24 -17.23 -0.26
C THR A 292 -0.22 -17.86 0.67
N CYS A 293 0.76 -17.11 1.18
CA CYS A 293 1.78 -17.61 2.11
C CYS A 293 1.15 -18.09 3.42
N PHE A 294 0.27 -17.31 4.03
CA PHE A 294 -0.38 -17.70 5.30
C PHE A 294 -1.35 -18.87 5.13
N SER A 295 -2.08 -18.95 4.00
CA SER A 295 -2.91 -20.13 3.68
C SER A 295 -2.07 -21.41 3.65
N ARG A 296 -0.93 -21.38 2.93
CA ARG A 296 -0.03 -22.54 2.83
C ARG A 296 0.56 -22.92 4.19
N ILE A 297 0.88 -21.93 5.03
CA ILE A 297 1.37 -22.18 6.39
C ILE A 297 0.27 -22.84 7.22
N ALA A 298 -0.96 -22.31 7.20
CA ALA A 298 -2.08 -22.84 7.96
C ALA A 298 -2.42 -24.31 7.63
N GLU A 299 -2.29 -24.70 6.36
CA GLU A 299 -2.51 -26.08 5.89
C GLU A 299 -1.53 -27.11 6.48
N VAL A 300 -0.35 -26.65 6.90
CA VAL A 300 0.76 -27.50 7.34
C VAL A 300 0.90 -27.51 8.88
N LEU A 301 0.17 -26.63 9.59
CA LEU A 301 0.12 -26.60 11.04
C LEU A 301 -0.62 -27.81 11.60
N THR A 302 -0.01 -28.48 12.59
CA THR A 302 -0.57 -29.67 13.23
C THR A 302 -1.62 -29.34 14.29
N ASN A 303 -1.52 -28.16 14.91
CA ASN A 303 -2.46 -27.70 15.93
C ASN A 303 -3.66 -26.99 15.27
N PRO A 304 -4.91 -27.45 15.50
CA PRO A 304 -6.09 -26.83 14.92
C PRO A 304 -6.30 -25.37 15.38
N SER A 305 -5.95 -25.00 16.62
CA SER A 305 -6.10 -23.60 17.06
C SER A 305 -5.21 -22.66 16.22
N ASP A 306 -3.95 -23.06 16.05
CA ASP A 306 -2.94 -22.27 15.36
C ASP A 306 -3.25 -22.20 13.86
N SER A 307 -3.73 -23.30 13.28
CA SER A 307 -4.23 -23.34 11.90
C SER A 307 -5.40 -22.37 11.70
N THR A 308 -6.39 -22.34 12.60
CA THR A 308 -7.53 -21.41 12.50
C THR A 308 -7.12 -19.95 12.64
N GLU A 309 -6.17 -19.64 13.53
CA GLU A 309 -5.63 -18.29 13.70
C GLU A 309 -4.93 -17.81 12.42
N VAL A 310 -3.99 -18.59 11.91
CA VAL A 310 -3.23 -18.24 10.69
C VAL A 310 -4.13 -18.19 9.46
N GLN A 311 -5.16 -19.05 9.40
CA GLN A 311 -6.19 -18.97 8.35
C GLN A 311 -7.00 -17.66 8.44
N GLY A 312 -7.31 -17.18 9.65
CA GLY A 312 -7.91 -15.86 9.86
C GLY A 312 -7.04 -14.73 9.30
N VAL A 313 -5.72 -14.80 9.53
CA VAL A 313 -4.75 -13.84 8.96
C VAL A 313 -4.73 -13.89 7.43
N SER A 314 -4.74 -15.09 6.84
CA SER A 314 -4.83 -15.29 5.39
C SER A 314 -6.08 -14.62 4.80
N LEU A 315 -7.24 -14.83 5.41
CA LEU A 315 -8.50 -14.22 5.00
C LEU A 315 -8.49 -12.69 5.12
N ALA A 316 -7.89 -12.14 6.17
CA ALA A 316 -7.73 -10.69 6.32
C ALA A 316 -6.93 -10.08 5.16
N TRP A 317 -5.81 -10.71 4.77
CA TRP A 317 -5.01 -10.27 3.61
C TRP A 317 -5.76 -10.42 2.28
N ALA A 318 -6.52 -11.50 2.10
CA ALA A 318 -7.34 -11.71 0.91
C ALA A 318 -8.44 -10.64 0.79
N GLY A 319 -9.13 -10.33 1.89
CA GLY A 319 -10.13 -9.27 1.96
C GLY A 319 -9.53 -7.88 1.71
N LEU A 320 -8.34 -7.61 2.25
CA LEU A 320 -7.59 -6.38 1.97
C LEU A 320 -7.29 -6.24 0.47
N LYS A 321 -6.73 -7.28 -0.17
CA LYS A 321 -6.41 -7.26 -1.62
C LYS A 321 -7.61 -6.83 -2.47
N SER A 322 -8.79 -7.40 -2.20
CA SER A 322 -10.03 -7.08 -2.91
C SER A 322 -10.45 -5.62 -2.68
N SER A 323 -10.37 -5.16 -1.43
CA SER A 323 -10.73 -3.79 -1.04
C SER A 323 -9.83 -2.76 -1.72
N LEU A 324 -8.50 -2.95 -1.69
CA LEU A 324 -7.54 -2.04 -2.31
C LEU A 324 -7.72 -1.97 -3.84
N SER A 325 -7.96 -3.12 -4.48
CA SER A 325 -8.22 -3.18 -5.92
C SER A 325 -9.45 -2.36 -6.32
N GLN A 326 -10.54 -2.46 -5.56
CA GLN A 326 -11.75 -1.69 -5.80
C GLN A 326 -11.55 -0.19 -5.56
N GLU A 327 -10.83 0.17 -4.50
CA GLU A 327 -10.51 1.57 -4.18
C GLU A 327 -9.68 2.22 -5.30
N HIS A 328 -8.61 1.55 -5.74
CA HIS A 328 -7.73 2.05 -6.80
C HIS A 328 -8.46 2.23 -8.13
N LYS A 329 -9.33 1.28 -8.52
CA LYS A 329 -10.17 1.41 -9.71
C LYS A 329 -11.09 2.62 -9.63
N THR A 330 -11.68 2.86 -8.46
CA THR A 330 -12.57 4.00 -8.24
C THR A 330 -11.80 5.32 -8.31
N ALA A 331 -10.60 5.38 -7.73
CA ALA A 331 -9.72 6.54 -7.83
C ALA A 331 -9.26 6.82 -9.26
N GLU A 332 -8.92 5.78 -10.04
CA GLU A 332 -8.56 5.91 -11.45
C GLU A 332 -9.73 6.39 -12.32
N ALA A 333 -10.94 5.86 -12.11
CA ALA A 333 -12.15 6.34 -12.77
C ALA A 333 -12.42 7.82 -12.45
N THR A 334 -12.19 8.22 -11.20
CA THR A 334 -12.33 9.62 -10.76
C THR A 334 -11.32 10.52 -11.47
N ARG A 335 -10.07 10.09 -11.59
CA ARG A 335 -9.04 10.81 -12.36
C ARG A 335 -9.46 10.99 -13.82
N PHE A 336 -9.86 9.91 -14.48
CA PHE A 336 -10.27 9.92 -15.88
C PHE A 336 -11.46 10.85 -16.13
N PHE A 337 -12.40 10.93 -15.18
CA PHE A 337 -13.50 11.88 -15.23
C PHE A 337 -13.02 13.34 -15.31
N TRP A 338 -12.04 13.73 -14.48
CA TRP A 338 -11.49 15.10 -14.52
C TRP A 338 -10.82 15.45 -15.86
N ASP A 339 -10.29 14.46 -16.57
CA ASP A 339 -9.67 14.67 -17.88
C ASP A 339 -10.69 14.81 -19.01
N THR A 340 -11.89 14.24 -18.86
CA THR A 340 -12.88 14.11 -19.94
C THR A 340 -14.12 15.00 -19.79
N VAL A 341 -14.29 15.68 -18.64
CA VAL A 341 -15.47 16.50 -18.37
C VAL A 341 -15.50 17.78 -19.22
N ALA A 342 -16.64 18.06 -19.87
CA ALA A 342 -16.81 19.17 -20.83
C ALA A 342 -16.87 20.57 -20.18
N SER A 343 -17.04 20.66 -18.85
CA SER A 343 -17.12 21.91 -18.07
C SER A 343 -15.96 22.03 -17.08
N LYS A 344 -14.74 21.80 -17.57
CA LYS A 344 -13.52 21.70 -16.75
C LYS A 344 -13.33 22.87 -15.77
N THR A 345 -13.53 24.11 -16.22
CA THR A 345 -13.32 25.31 -15.40
C THR A 345 -14.16 25.35 -14.12
N ILE A 346 -15.46 25.03 -14.20
CA ILE A 346 -16.35 25.07 -13.03
C ILE A 346 -16.22 23.79 -12.19
N MET A 347 -15.98 22.63 -12.84
CA MET A 347 -15.89 21.33 -12.18
C MET A 347 -14.55 21.13 -11.45
N ASP A 348 -13.47 21.81 -11.86
CA ASP A 348 -12.18 21.73 -11.17
C ASP A 348 -12.26 22.23 -9.73
N SER A 349 -13.21 23.12 -9.41
CA SER A 349 -13.48 23.56 -8.03
C SER A 349 -13.95 22.43 -7.10
N LEU A 350 -14.46 21.33 -7.66
CA LEU A 350 -14.90 20.16 -6.92
C LEU A 350 -13.78 19.14 -6.66
N ARG A 351 -12.57 19.40 -7.13
CA ARG A 351 -11.46 18.47 -6.99
C ARG A 351 -10.91 18.49 -5.57
N VAL A 352 -11.29 17.49 -4.78
CA VAL A 352 -10.77 17.28 -3.42
C VAL A 352 -10.23 15.85 -3.25
N PRO A 353 -9.22 15.63 -2.37
CA PRO A 353 -8.52 14.36 -2.24
C PRO A 353 -9.44 13.16 -2.04
N ALA A 354 -10.36 13.24 -1.08
CA ALA A 354 -11.20 12.12 -0.65
C ALA A 354 -12.40 11.85 -1.57
N ARG A 355 -12.67 12.72 -2.55
CA ARG A 355 -13.85 12.60 -3.42
C ARG A 355 -13.63 11.50 -4.45
N ARG A 356 -14.63 10.65 -4.62
CA ARG A 356 -14.65 9.54 -5.59
C ARG A 356 -15.88 9.63 -6.47
N LEU A 357 -15.71 9.41 -7.76
CA LEU A 357 -16.83 9.27 -8.69
C LEU A 357 -17.53 7.94 -8.46
N LEU A 358 -18.84 7.97 -8.25
CA LEU A 358 -19.67 6.76 -8.12
C LEU A 358 -20.50 6.50 -9.37
N LYS A 359 -21.10 7.55 -9.96
CA LYS A 359 -21.95 7.42 -11.16
C LYS A 359 -22.09 8.76 -11.88
N GLU A 360 -22.27 8.75 -13.20
CA GLU A 360 -22.54 9.95 -13.99
C GLU A 360 -23.59 9.72 -15.07
N SER A 361 -24.30 10.78 -15.47
CA SER A 361 -25.39 10.68 -16.47
C SER A 361 -24.90 10.43 -17.90
N LYS A 362 -23.61 10.61 -18.17
CA LYS A 362 -23.02 10.31 -19.49
C LYS A 362 -22.98 8.80 -19.77
N THR A 363 -22.71 8.01 -18.74
CA THR A 363 -22.67 6.54 -18.82
C THR A 363 -23.97 5.89 -18.37
N SER A 364 -24.72 6.54 -17.48
CA SER A 364 -26.02 6.07 -16.96
C SER A 364 -27.09 7.16 -17.12
N PRO A 365 -27.78 7.23 -18.28
CA PRO A 365 -28.64 8.37 -18.63
C PRO A 365 -29.68 8.73 -17.56
N LEU A 366 -29.72 10.03 -17.22
CA LEU A 366 -30.65 10.64 -16.28
C LEU A 366 -31.06 12.01 -16.82
N HIS A 367 -32.37 12.29 -16.84
CA HIS A 367 -32.93 13.45 -17.52
C HIS A 367 -34.01 14.14 -16.67
N TRP A 368 -34.39 15.36 -17.05
CA TRP A 368 -35.57 16.01 -16.50
C TRP A 368 -36.83 15.62 -17.29
N PRO A 369 -38.00 15.46 -16.66
CA PRO A 369 -39.25 15.05 -17.32
C PRO A 369 -39.65 15.94 -18.51
N SER A 370 -39.45 17.27 -18.39
CA SER A 370 -39.91 18.26 -19.37
C SER A 370 -38.77 18.93 -20.16
N GLY A 371 -37.56 18.36 -20.11
CA GLY A 371 -36.36 19.00 -20.65
C GLY A 371 -36.21 18.89 -22.16
N SER A 372 -35.89 20.01 -22.82
CA SER A 372 -35.39 20.00 -24.20
C SER A 372 -34.16 19.10 -24.32
N ARG A 373 -34.20 18.15 -25.26
CA ARG A 373 -33.11 17.26 -25.70
C ARG A 373 -31.82 17.97 -26.13
N PHE A 374 -31.83 19.31 -26.21
CA PHE A 374 -30.73 20.13 -26.70
C PHE A 374 -29.91 20.82 -25.60
N SER A 375 -30.36 20.83 -24.34
CA SER A 375 -29.55 21.38 -23.24
C SER A 375 -28.54 20.36 -22.72
N GLN A 376 -27.24 20.68 -22.78
CA GLN A 376 -26.18 19.88 -22.15
C GLN A 376 -26.37 19.90 -20.63
N ARG A 377 -26.81 18.77 -20.07
CA ARG A 377 -27.00 18.59 -18.63
C ARG A 377 -26.21 17.37 -18.17
N LEU A 378 -25.49 17.54 -17.07
CA LEU A 378 -24.68 16.48 -16.48
C LEU A 378 -25.08 16.32 -15.02
N PHE A 379 -25.42 15.09 -14.64
CA PHE A 379 -25.63 14.69 -13.26
C PHE A 379 -24.47 13.81 -12.84
N VAL A 380 -23.84 14.14 -11.71
CA VAL A 380 -22.68 13.40 -11.20
C VAL A 380 -22.91 13.08 -9.74
N LEU A 381 -22.84 11.81 -9.40
CA LEU A 381 -22.83 11.34 -8.03
C LEU A 381 -21.38 11.06 -7.62
N PHE A 382 -20.90 11.85 -6.68
CA PHE A 382 -19.66 11.60 -5.97
C PHE A 382 -19.93 10.91 -4.63
N SER A 383 -18.86 10.49 -3.95
CA SER A 383 -18.91 9.83 -2.64
C SER A 383 -19.44 10.70 -1.51
N ASP A 384 -19.52 12.02 -1.69
CA ASP A 384 -19.89 13.01 -0.68
C ASP A 384 -20.94 14.03 -1.17
N VAL A 385 -21.05 14.25 -2.48
CA VAL A 385 -21.95 15.24 -3.08
C VAL A 385 -22.66 14.71 -4.32
N PHE A 386 -23.88 15.20 -4.55
CA PHE A 386 -24.58 15.07 -5.83
C PHE A 386 -24.56 16.40 -6.58
N VAL A 387 -24.11 16.39 -7.83
CA VAL A 387 -23.83 17.59 -8.62
C VAL A 387 -24.69 17.62 -9.86
N LEU A 388 -25.31 18.78 -10.10
CA LEU A 388 -26.09 19.07 -11.29
C LEU A 388 -25.43 20.21 -12.05
N VAL A 389 -25.09 19.97 -13.31
CA VAL A 389 -24.54 20.98 -14.21
C VAL A 389 -25.54 21.28 -15.31
N GLN A 390 -25.90 22.55 -15.46
CA GLN A 390 -26.82 23.03 -16.49
C GLN A 390 -26.36 24.40 -17.01
N ASN A 391 -26.18 24.54 -18.33
CA ASN A 391 -25.86 25.83 -18.97
C ASN A 391 -24.71 26.59 -18.28
N ASN A 392 -23.64 25.88 -17.91
CA ASN A 392 -22.47 26.41 -17.19
C ASN A 392 -22.73 26.89 -15.75
N THR A 393 -23.90 26.59 -15.19
CA THR A 393 -24.19 26.72 -13.75
C THR A 393 -24.08 25.35 -13.07
N MET A 394 -23.59 25.34 -11.84
CA MET A 394 -23.36 24.13 -11.06
C MET A 394 -24.10 24.23 -9.71
N THR A 395 -24.96 23.26 -9.45
CA THR A 395 -25.60 23.07 -8.14
C THR A 395 -24.96 21.87 -7.47
N VAL A 396 -24.49 22.05 -6.23
CA VAL A 396 -23.83 21.01 -5.44
C VAL A 396 -24.69 20.73 -4.22
N LEU A 397 -25.13 19.48 -4.07
CA LEU A 397 -25.93 19.02 -2.95
C LEU A 397 -25.09 18.12 -2.06
N SER A 398 -24.96 18.48 -0.77
CA SER A 398 -24.33 17.59 0.22
C SER A 398 -25.21 16.37 0.45
N LEU A 399 -24.63 15.17 0.29
CA LEU A 399 -25.37 13.93 0.49
C LEU A 399 -25.84 13.71 1.93
N GLU A 400 -25.24 14.41 2.92
CA GLU A 400 -25.73 14.47 4.30
C GLU A 400 -27.17 15.00 4.38
N THR A 401 -27.51 15.89 3.46
CA THR A 401 -28.77 16.63 3.41
C THR A 401 -29.69 16.22 2.26
N VAL A 402 -29.41 15.10 1.59
CA VAL A 402 -30.19 14.63 0.43
C VAL A 402 -31.03 13.40 0.78
N TRP A 403 -32.30 13.42 0.39
CA TRP A 403 -33.22 12.28 0.51
C TRP A 403 -33.74 11.86 -0.86
N ILE A 404 -34.09 10.59 -0.99
CA ILE A 404 -34.85 10.08 -2.12
C ILE A 404 -36.29 9.94 -1.67
N ASP A 405 -37.23 10.55 -2.39
CA ASP A 405 -38.66 10.45 -2.09
C ASP A 405 -39.19 9.08 -2.57
N PRO A 406 -39.67 8.21 -1.67
CA PRO A 406 -40.21 6.91 -2.05
C PRO A 406 -41.60 7.00 -2.69
N SER A 407 -42.26 8.17 -2.61
CA SER A 407 -43.66 8.36 -3.00
C SER A 407 -43.88 8.78 -4.47
N THR A 408 -42.84 8.75 -5.31
CA THR A 408 -42.96 9.02 -6.76
C THR A 408 -44.06 8.15 -7.39
N PRO A 409 -45.17 8.73 -7.89
CA PRO A 409 -46.26 7.93 -8.45
C PRO A 409 -45.80 7.24 -9.74
N GLU A 410 -45.68 5.91 -9.68
CA GLU A 410 -45.19 5.07 -10.80
C GLU A 410 -46.08 5.15 -12.05
N ILE A 411 -47.35 5.55 -11.87
CA ILE A 411 -48.36 5.59 -12.93
C ILE A 411 -48.09 6.71 -13.94
N GLU A 412 -47.61 7.87 -13.49
CA GLU A 412 -47.32 9.01 -14.38
C GLU A 412 -45.86 9.00 -14.87
N ASN A 413 -44.95 8.43 -14.10
CA ASN A 413 -43.53 8.40 -14.42
C ASN A 413 -42.85 7.13 -13.89
N PRO A 414 -42.96 5.99 -14.61
CA PRO A 414 -42.49 4.69 -14.11
C PRO A 414 -40.98 4.66 -13.82
N ASN A 415 -40.20 5.50 -14.53
CA ASN A 415 -38.76 5.64 -14.36
C ASN A 415 -38.36 6.91 -13.59
N GLY A 416 -39.31 7.54 -12.90
CA GLY A 416 -39.07 8.74 -12.09
C GLY A 416 -38.23 8.47 -10.84
N ILE A 417 -37.36 9.42 -10.50
CA ILE A 417 -36.59 9.50 -9.26
C ILE A 417 -36.72 10.92 -8.73
N THR A 418 -37.28 11.09 -7.54
CA THR A 418 -37.36 12.40 -6.90
C THR A 418 -36.30 12.51 -5.81
N ILE A 419 -35.47 13.55 -5.93
CA ILE A 419 -34.42 13.90 -4.98
C ILE A 419 -34.86 15.15 -4.21
N LEU A 420 -34.84 15.06 -2.89
CA LEU A 420 -35.17 16.14 -1.98
C LEU A 420 -33.88 16.68 -1.35
N ALA A 421 -33.73 18.00 -1.37
CA ALA A 421 -32.69 18.75 -0.68
C ALA A 421 -33.34 19.92 0.09
N PRO A 422 -32.64 20.56 1.06
CA PRO A 422 -33.25 21.54 1.96
C PRO A 422 -33.98 22.69 1.28
N GLU A 423 -33.50 23.10 0.11
CA GLU A 423 -34.00 24.26 -0.63
C GLU A 423 -34.52 23.88 -2.03
N ASP A 424 -34.52 22.59 -2.37
CA ASP A 424 -34.73 22.11 -3.73
C ASP A 424 -35.45 20.75 -3.78
N ARG A 425 -36.25 20.57 -4.82
CA ARG A 425 -36.82 19.28 -5.23
C ARG A 425 -36.47 19.05 -6.69
N PHE A 426 -35.87 17.90 -6.98
CA PHE A 426 -35.47 17.51 -8.33
C PHE A 426 -36.24 16.26 -8.72
N ASP A 427 -37.17 16.38 -9.67
CA ASP A 427 -37.86 15.25 -10.27
C ASP A 427 -37.11 14.84 -11.54
N LEU A 428 -36.45 13.69 -11.52
CA LEU A 428 -35.59 13.17 -12.58
C LEU A 428 -36.17 11.89 -13.18
N VAL A 429 -35.75 11.52 -14.39
CA VAL A 429 -36.23 10.35 -15.12
C VAL A 429 -35.05 9.57 -15.66
N ALA A 430 -34.96 8.29 -15.31
CA ALA A 430 -34.00 7.37 -15.90
C ALA A 430 -34.48 6.86 -17.26
N SER A 431 -33.56 6.44 -18.13
CA SER A 431 -33.90 5.93 -19.47
C SER A 431 -34.63 4.57 -19.45
N SER A 432 -34.47 3.78 -18.38
CA SER A 432 -35.13 2.49 -18.20
C SER A 432 -35.36 2.18 -16.71
N SER A 433 -36.17 1.16 -16.43
CA SER A 433 -36.39 0.64 -15.07
C SER A 433 -35.07 0.16 -14.44
N ASP A 434 -34.24 -0.55 -15.19
CA ASP A 434 -32.93 -1.02 -14.71
C ASP A 434 -32.01 0.15 -14.34
N GLN A 435 -31.98 1.21 -15.16
CA GLN A 435 -31.20 2.40 -14.86
C GLN A 435 -31.75 3.14 -13.63
N LYS A 436 -33.08 3.17 -13.45
CA LYS A 436 -33.70 3.71 -12.23
C LYS A 436 -33.20 2.95 -11.00
N VAL A 437 -33.26 1.62 -11.02
CA VAL A 437 -32.79 0.77 -9.90
C VAL A 437 -31.31 1.03 -9.60
N GLN A 438 -30.46 1.09 -10.63
CA GLN A 438 -29.04 1.37 -10.44
C GLN A 438 -28.76 2.75 -9.84
N TRP A 439 -29.51 3.79 -10.25
CA TRP A 439 -29.38 5.13 -9.67
C TRP A 439 -29.84 5.17 -8.21
N LEU A 440 -30.97 4.53 -7.90
CA LEU A 440 -31.49 4.43 -6.53
C LEU A 440 -30.50 3.70 -5.61
N LEU A 441 -29.95 2.57 -6.05
CA LEU A 441 -28.93 1.83 -5.31
C LEU A 441 -27.68 2.67 -5.07
N ALA A 442 -27.18 3.35 -6.11
CA ALA A 442 -25.99 4.19 -5.99
C ALA A 442 -26.19 5.36 -5.03
N LEU A 443 -27.32 6.09 -5.15
CA LEU A 443 -27.65 7.21 -4.29
C LEU A 443 -27.84 6.77 -2.84
N ASN A 444 -28.68 5.76 -2.59
CA ASN A 444 -28.94 5.28 -1.24
C ASN A 444 -27.68 4.70 -0.58
N SER A 445 -26.86 3.94 -1.32
CA SER A 445 -25.59 3.44 -0.81
C SER A 445 -24.64 4.59 -0.43
N ALA A 446 -24.52 5.61 -1.29
CA ALA A 446 -23.65 6.77 -1.02
C ALA A 446 -24.12 7.55 0.21
N ILE A 447 -25.42 7.81 0.31
CA ILE A 447 -26.02 8.52 1.45
C ILE A 447 -25.84 7.70 2.73
N SER A 448 -26.16 6.40 2.72
CA SER A 448 -26.01 5.53 3.89
C SER A 448 -24.57 5.51 4.41
N ARG A 449 -23.58 5.46 3.53
CA ARG A 449 -22.15 5.46 3.93
C ARG A 449 -21.74 6.72 4.70
N ILE A 450 -22.20 7.87 4.23
CA ILE A 450 -21.88 9.15 4.89
C ILE A 450 -22.59 9.24 6.24
N VAL A 451 -23.88 8.92 6.28
CA VAL A 451 -24.70 9.06 7.49
C VAL A 451 -24.29 8.08 8.58
N THR A 452 -23.87 6.87 8.21
CA THR A 452 -23.36 5.86 9.16
C THR A 452 -21.88 6.01 9.48
N ASN A 453 -21.20 7.02 8.90
CA ASN A 453 -19.77 7.26 9.03
C ASN A 453 -18.89 6.06 8.60
N GLN A 454 -19.40 5.20 7.71
CA GLN A 454 -18.67 4.06 7.17
C GLN A 454 -17.77 4.49 6.01
N LYS A 455 -16.46 4.55 6.26
CA LYS A 455 -15.46 4.96 5.26
C LYS A 455 -15.14 3.88 4.20
N SER A 456 -15.36 2.60 4.47
CA SER A 456 -15.06 1.49 3.56
C SER A 456 -16.19 1.16 2.57
N LEU A 457 -15.83 0.65 1.39
CA LEU A 457 -16.76 -0.02 0.48
C LEU A 457 -17.27 -1.32 1.15
N PRO A 458 -18.54 -1.71 0.99
CA PRO A 458 -19.03 -2.97 1.53
C PRO A 458 -18.27 -4.15 0.91
N SER A 459 -17.91 -5.10 1.77
CA SER A 459 -17.53 -6.46 1.39
C SER A 459 -18.65 -7.08 0.57
N VAL A 460 -18.31 -7.80 -0.51
CA VAL A 460 -19.26 -8.58 -1.33
C VAL A 460 -19.96 -9.67 -0.49
N HIS A 461 -19.56 -9.91 0.77
CA HIS A 461 -20.08 -10.98 1.63
C HIS A 461 -20.65 -10.49 2.98
N GLY A 462 -21.13 -9.25 3.08
CA GLY A 462 -21.86 -8.76 4.25
C GLY A 462 -23.24 -8.22 3.87
N ASN A 463 -24.30 -8.91 4.29
CA ASN A 463 -25.74 -8.59 4.17
C ASN A 463 -26.08 -7.34 3.33
N GLU A 464 -26.60 -7.56 2.12
CA GLU A 464 -27.19 -6.56 1.23
C GLU A 464 -28.47 -5.89 1.81
N ASP A 465 -28.84 -6.17 3.06
CA ASP A 465 -30.18 -5.94 3.60
C ASP A 465 -30.44 -4.57 4.25
N GLN A 466 -29.52 -3.59 4.22
CA GLN A 466 -29.84 -2.21 4.67
C GLN A 466 -29.23 -1.13 3.77
N VAL A 467 -29.73 -1.03 2.53
CA VAL A 467 -29.44 0.09 1.61
C VAL A 467 -30.52 1.17 1.71
N ILE A 468 -31.09 1.39 2.90
CA ILE A 468 -32.04 2.50 3.13
C ILE A 468 -31.44 3.40 4.20
N PRO A 469 -31.05 4.65 3.85
CA PRO A 469 -30.57 5.59 4.84
C PRO A 469 -31.63 5.87 5.91
N PRO A 470 -31.23 6.19 7.15
CA PRO A 470 -32.19 6.54 8.20
C PRO A 470 -33.06 7.73 7.79
N LEU A 471 -34.34 7.68 8.16
CA LEU A 471 -35.34 8.66 7.76
C LEU A 471 -35.06 10.03 8.41
N VAL A 472 -34.73 10.02 9.71
CA VAL A 472 -34.27 11.18 10.48
C VAL A 472 -32.74 11.17 10.55
N ARG A 473 -32.12 12.32 10.29
CA ARG A 473 -30.65 12.47 10.27
C ARG A 473 -30.22 13.75 10.95
N HIS A 474 -29.06 13.73 11.60
CA HIS A 474 -28.41 14.96 12.03
C HIS A 474 -27.50 15.47 10.93
N ALA A 475 -27.71 16.71 10.50
CA ALA A 475 -26.92 17.34 9.45
C ALA A 475 -26.83 18.86 9.66
N CYS A 476 -25.86 19.48 8.99
CA CYS A 476 -25.67 20.93 8.97
C CYS A 476 -25.93 21.46 7.56
N HIS A 477 -26.78 22.47 7.42
CA HIS A 477 -27.05 23.14 6.13
C HIS A 477 -27.02 24.66 6.30
N LYS A 478 -26.38 25.34 5.34
CA LYS A 478 -26.47 26.79 5.19
C LYS A 478 -27.46 27.11 4.08
N PHE A 479 -28.52 27.84 4.41
CA PHE A 479 -29.52 28.27 3.43
C PHE A 479 -28.95 29.36 2.52
N VAL A 480 -29.05 29.16 1.20
CA VAL A 480 -28.41 30.04 0.20
C VAL A 480 -29.42 30.77 -0.67
N LYS A 481 -30.63 30.23 -0.80
CA LYS A 481 -31.68 30.82 -1.63
C LYS A 481 -32.34 32.02 -0.95
N PRO A 482 -32.86 32.99 -1.73
CA PRO A 482 -33.61 34.10 -1.18
C PRO A 482 -34.83 33.59 -0.39
N GLY A 483 -34.95 34.02 0.86
CA GLY A 483 -36.01 33.63 1.78
C GLY A 483 -35.73 34.09 3.21
N ILE A 484 -36.64 33.79 4.14
CA ILE A 484 -36.53 34.19 5.56
C ILE A 484 -35.31 33.60 6.26
N TYR A 485 -34.79 32.47 5.77
CA TYR A 485 -33.64 31.78 6.32
C TYR A 485 -32.36 32.02 5.54
N LYS A 486 -32.33 32.92 4.54
CA LYS A 486 -31.13 33.16 3.72
C LYS A 486 -29.93 33.48 4.64
N ASP A 487 -28.81 32.81 4.38
CA ASP A 487 -27.56 32.87 5.13
C ASP A 487 -27.59 32.27 6.56
N ALA A 488 -28.75 31.79 7.03
CA ALA A 488 -28.84 31.05 8.27
C ALA A 488 -28.20 29.67 8.13
N VAL A 489 -27.63 29.18 9.23
CA VAL A 489 -27.08 27.83 9.35
C VAL A 489 -27.95 27.07 10.35
N TYR A 490 -28.53 25.95 9.92
CA TYR A 490 -29.22 25.03 10.81
C TYR A 490 -28.37 23.77 11.01
N GLN A 491 -28.20 23.39 12.26
CA GLN A 491 -27.52 22.16 12.67
C GLN A 491 -28.43 21.42 13.65
N GLY A 492 -28.93 20.26 13.24
CA GLY A 492 -29.89 19.51 14.05
C GLY A 492 -30.51 18.36 13.27
N SER A 493 -31.65 17.88 13.73
CA SER A 493 -32.42 16.81 13.09
C SER A 493 -33.13 17.29 11.82
N TRP A 494 -33.13 16.42 10.80
CA TRP A 494 -33.80 16.60 9.52
C TRP A 494 -34.62 15.36 9.18
N LEU A 495 -35.81 15.58 8.62
CA LEU A 495 -36.73 14.56 8.12
C LEU A 495 -37.14 14.92 6.68
N SER A 496 -36.86 14.03 5.72
CA SER A 496 -37.20 14.24 4.30
C SER A 496 -36.71 15.59 3.74
N ALA A 497 -35.46 15.94 4.05
CA ALA A 497 -34.83 17.22 3.71
C ALA A 497 -35.48 18.48 4.33
N LYS A 498 -36.33 18.34 5.35
CA LYS A 498 -36.86 19.45 6.14
C LYS A 498 -36.35 19.39 7.57
N VAL A 499 -36.32 20.53 8.25
CA VAL A 499 -36.00 20.58 9.69
C VAL A 499 -37.03 19.75 10.45
N ASP A 500 -36.57 18.79 11.24
CA ASP A 500 -37.43 17.93 12.03
C ASP A 500 -38.02 18.70 13.23
N GLY A 501 -39.33 18.58 13.44
CA GLY A 501 -40.06 19.32 14.48
C GLY A 501 -40.55 20.72 14.09
N LEU A 502 -40.47 21.11 12.81
CA LEU A 502 -41.07 22.34 12.24
C LEU A 502 -42.25 22.06 11.30
#